data_AF-A0A9D9R3I8-F1
#
_entry.id   AF-A0A9D9R3I8-F1
#
_cell.length_a   1.000
_cell.length_b   1.000
_cell.length_c   1.000
_cell.angle_alpha   90.00
_cell.angle_beta   90.00
_cell.angle_gamma   90.00
#
_symmetry.space_group_name_H-M   'P 1'
#
loop_
_entity.id
_entity.type
_entity.pdbx_description
1 polymer ?
#
loop_
_entity_poly.entity_id
_entity_poly.type
_entity_poly.pdbx_seq_one_letter_code
_entity_poly.pdbx_strand_id
1 'polypeptide(L)'
;MKNVIAFFLFMLFFSGSLIPKVGLEQSFKANELLKHFQDHKKISGATFRFVDFLWLHYAADSKHTKTTKHPSLPHFDFSGVAGFVLPVFQLLLLIPITFLMLRRLRTFWENQYQFSLERVLIAPPRA
;
A
#
# COMPACT_ATOMS: atom_id res chain seq x y z
N MET A 1 -22.22 1.98 -32.30
CA MET A 1 -20.81 2.40 -32.07
C MET A 1 -20.67 3.46 -30.98
N LYS A 2 -21.43 4.56 -31.04
CA LYS A 2 -21.35 5.67 -30.06
C LYS A 2 -21.54 5.23 -28.59
N ASN A 3 -22.50 4.34 -28.31
CA ASN A 3 -22.79 3.87 -26.94
C ASN A 3 -21.71 2.92 -26.40
N VAL A 4 -21.08 2.13 -27.28
CA VAL A 4 -19.97 1.24 -26.90
C VAL A 4 -18.75 2.09 -26.51
N ILE A 5 -18.43 3.10 -27.31
CA ILE A 5 -17.35 4.05 -27.02
C ILE A 5 -17.65 4.81 -25.71
N ALA A 6 -18.89 5.28 -25.53
CA ALA A 6 -19.30 5.96 -24.30
C ALA A 6 -19.16 5.06 -23.05
N PHE A 7 -19.52 3.77 -23.17
CA PHE A 7 -19.35 2.80 -22.09
C PHE A 7 -17.87 2.58 -21.75
N PHE A 8 -17.01 2.43 -22.76
CA PHE A 8 -15.56 2.31 -22.55
C PHE A 8 -14.97 3.56 -21.88
N LEU A 9 -15.35 4.75 -22.35
CA LEU A 9 -14.90 6.00 -21.73
C LEU A 9 -15.40 6.14 -20.29
N PHE A 10 -16.66 5.77 -20.02
CA PHE A 10 -17.19 5.75 -18.67
C PHE A 10 -16.37 4.84 -17.76
N MET A 11 -16.11 3.59 -18.17
CA MET A 11 -15.31 2.65 -17.38
C MET A 11 -13.89 3.16 -17.15
N LEU A 12 -13.27 3.77 -18.16
CA LEU A 12 -11.92 4.35 -18.06
C LEU A 12 -11.87 5.52 -17.06
N PHE A 13 -12.79 6.48 -17.16
CA PHE A 13 -12.81 7.62 -16.25
C PHE A 13 -13.27 7.24 -14.83
N PHE A 14 -14.24 6.33 -14.71
CA PHE A 14 -14.73 5.85 -13.43
C PHE A 14 -13.68 5.01 -12.70
N SER A 15 -13.04 4.06 -13.38
CA SER A 15 -11.94 3.31 -12.77
C SER A 15 -10.74 4.21 -12.44
N GLY A 16 -10.40 5.15 -13.34
CA GLY A 16 -9.35 6.13 -13.12
C GLY A 16 -9.60 7.08 -11.95
N SER A 17 -10.87 7.40 -11.63
CA SER A 17 -11.21 8.24 -10.47
C SER A 17 -11.18 7.48 -9.14
N LEU A 18 -11.34 6.15 -9.18
CA LEU A 18 -11.20 5.28 -8.03
C LEU A 18 -9.75 4.98 -7.68
N ILE A 19 -8.81 5.22 -8.60
CA ILE A 19 -7.38 5.16 -8.28
C ILE A 19 -7.08 6.38 -7.40
N PRO A 20 -6.76 6.17 -6.12
CA PRO A 20 -6.38 7.28 -5.26
C PRO A 20 -5.19 7.99 -5.90
N LYS A 21 -5.12 9.31 -5.80
CA LYS A 21 -4.01 10.13 -6.34
C LYS A 21 -2.73 9.91 -5.51
N VAL A 22 -2.26 8.66 -5.42
CA VAL A 22 -1.12 8.19 -4.62
C VAL A 22 0.20 8.55 -5.29
N GLY A 23 0.37 9.83 -5.59
CA GLY A 23 1.63 10.35 -6.11
C GLY A 23 1.96 9.93 -7.54
N LEU A 24 0.98 9.56 -8.38
CA LEU A 24 1.23 9.31 -9.82
C LEU A 24 1.80 10.56 -10.50
N GLU A 25 1.30 11.74 -10.13
CA GLU A 25 1.89 13.04 -10.45
C GLU A 25 3.33 13.22 -9.94
N GLN A 26 3.68 12.64 -8.78
CA GLN A 26 5.03 12.68 -8.22
C GLN A 26 5.97 11.74 -8.99
N SER A 27 5.45 10.60 -9.48
CA SER A 27 6.22 9.69 -10.34
C SER A 27 6.67 10.36 -11.63
N PHE A 28 5.85 11.24 -12.23
CA PHE A 28 6.27 12.01 -13.40
C PHE A 28 7.38 13.04 -13.09
N LYS A 29 7.45 13.53 -11.84
CA LYS A 29 8.50 14.45 -11.37
C LYS A 29 9.82 13.76 -11.03
N ALA A 30 9.87 12.42 -11.01
CA ALA A 30 11.11 11.68 -10.77
C ALA A 30 12.18 11.97 -11.84
N ASN A 31 11.77 12.23 -13.08
CA ASN A 31 12.69 12.63 -14.15
C ASN A 31 13.27 14.04 -13.90
N GLU A 32 12.46 14.97 -13.39
CA GLU A 32 12.91 16.32 -13.03
C GLU A 32 13.90 16.29 -11.87
N LEU A 33 13.68 15.42 -10.88
CA LEU A 33 14.61 15.18 -9.77
C LEU A 33 15.99 14.76 -10.28
N LEU A 34 16.04 13.82 -11.22
CA LEU A 34 17.31 13.33 -11.77
C LEU A 34 18.05 14.41 -12.57
N LYS A 35 17.32 15.19 -13.37
CA LYS A 35 17.90 16.33 -14.11
C LYS A 35 18.46 17.38 -13.15
N HIS A 36 17.70 17.75 -12.11
CA HIS A 36 18.12 18.75 -11.12
C HIS A 36 19.37 18.29 -10.35
N PHE A 37 19.47 17.00 -10.02
CA PHE A 37 20.69 16.42 -9.46
C PHE A 37 21.89 16.57 -10.40
N GLN A 38 21.72 16.27 -11.69
CA GLN A 38 22.80 16.41 -12.67
C GLN A 38 23.29 17.85 -12.77
N ASP A 39 22.39 18.82 -12.70
CA ASP A 39 22.77 20.24 -12.74
C ASP A 39 23.55 20.66 -11.49
N HIS A 40 23.14 20.21 -10.30
CA HIS A 40 23.94 20.40 -9.09
C HIS A 40 25.31 19.72 -9.16
N LYS A 41 25.40 18.54 -9.78
CA LYS A 41 26.66 17.82 -9.97
C LYS A 41 27.60 18.55 -10.93
N LYS A 42 27.07 19.19 -11.99
CA LYS A 42 27.87 20.01 -12.90
C LYS A 42 28.47 21.24 -12.20
N ILE A 43 27.70 21.86 -11.31
CA ILE A 43 28.12 23.09 -10.60
C ILE A 43 29.08 22.77 -9.45
N SER A 44 28.79 21.72 -8.68
CA SER A 44 29.49 21.41 -7.42
C SER A 44 30.70 20.48 -7.62
N GLY A 45 30.87 19.93 -8.82
CA GLY A 45 31.98 19.05 -9.17
C GLY A 45 31.73 17.56 -8.87
N ALA A 46 32.75 16.73 -9.15
CA ALA A 46 32.63 15.27 -9.18
C ALA A 46 32.37 14.61 -7.81
N THR A 47 32.65 15.31 -6.70
CA THR A 47 32.49 14.80 -5.33
C THR A 47 31.06 14.88 -4.84
N PHE A 48 30.17 15.62 -5.52
CA PHE A 48 28.77 15.78 -5.12
C PHE A 48 27.96 14.52 -5.44
N ARG A 49 27.42 13.87 -4.40
CA ARG A 49 26.67 12.61 -4.51
C ARG A 49 25.17 12.88 -4.48
N PHE A 50 24.41 11.90 -4.96
CA PHE A 50 22.96 11.97 -4.94
C PHE A 50 22.38 12.06 -3.51
N VAL A 51 23.04 11.42 -2.54
CA VAL A 51 22.63 11.50 -1.13
C VAL A 51 22.79 12.93 -0.60
N ASP A 52 23.87 13.61 -0.97
CA ASP A 52 24.10 15.01 -0.57
C ASP A 52 23.02 15.92 -1.15
N PHE A 53 22.62 15.67 -2.41
CA PHE A 53 21.50 16.34 -3.05
C PHE A 53 20.16 16.11 -2.36
N LEU A 54 19.86 14.86 -1.98
CA LEU A 54 18.64 14.54 -1.24
C LEU A 54 18.65 15.18 0.14
N TRP A 55 19.77 15.11 0.86
CA TRP A 55 19.92 15.76 2.16
C TRP A 55 19.68 17.27 2.04
N LEU A 56 20.28 17.90 1.03
CA LEU A 56 20.13 19.32 0.77
C LEU A 56 18.67 19.74 0.45
N HIS A 57 17.86 18.87 -0.16
CA HIS A 57 16.49 19.22 -0.56
C HIS A 57 15.39 18.72 0.38
N TYR A 58 15.63 17.64 1.13
CA TYR A 58 14.61 16.97 1.94
C TYR A 58 14.92 16.93 3.45
N ALA A 59 16.12 17.32 3.89
CA ALA A 59 16.39 17.42 5.32
C ALA A 59 15.64 18.60 5.95
N ALA A 60 15.07 18.39 7.14
CA ALA A 60 14.23 19.38 7.82
C ALA A 60 15.00 20.66 8.22
N ASP A 61 16.31 20.53 8.44
CA ASP A 61 17.24 21.59 8.79
C ASP A 61 17.84 22.30 7.57
N SER A 62 17.56 21.82 6.35
CA SER A 62 18.09 22.44 5.15
C SER A 62 17.48 23.83 4.93
N LYS A 63 18.36 24.80 4.70
CA LYS A 63 17.99 26.17 4.30
C LYS A 63 17.90 26.33 2.79
N HIS A 64 18.41 25.37 2.02
CA HIS A 64 18.58 25.48 0.57
C HIS A 64 17.25 25.68 -0.16
N THR A 65 16.23 24.91 0.20
CA THR A 65 14.89 24.99 -0.41
C THR A 65 14.16 26.32 -0.12
N LYS A 66 14.59 27.07 0.90
CA LYS A 66 13.94 28.34 1.32
C LYS A 66 14.52 29.57 0.63
N THR A 67 15.74 29.47 0.08
CA THR A 67 16.50 30.62 -0.42
C THR A 67 16.45 30.77 -1.94
N THR A 68 16.07 29.73 -2.67
CA THR A 68 16.22 29.66 -4.13
C THR A 68 14.96 29.08 -4.77
N LYS A 69 14.50 29.65 -5.90
CA LYS A 69 13.38 29.12 -6.67
C LYS A 69 13.84 27.83 -7.37
N HIS A 70 13.36 26.69 -6.90
CA HIS A 70 13.62 25.38 -7.51
C HIS A 70 12.38 24.86 -8.25
N PRO A 71 12.57 24.01 -9.28
CA PRO A 71 11.47 23.25 -9.87
C PRO A 71 10.76 22.39 -8.81
N SER A 72 9.48 22.06 -9.02
CA SER A 72 8.71 21.29 -8.04
C SER A 72 9.25 19.86 -7.97
N LEU A 73 10.08 19.59 -6.98
CA LEU A 73 10.60 18.24 -6.75
C LEU A 73 9.49 17.31 -6.26
N PRO A 74 9.59 16.00 -6.54
CA PRO A 74 8.65 15.04 -6.01
C PRO A 74 8.68 15.08 -4.48
N HIS A 75 7.51 15.03 -3.84
CA HIS A 75 7.40 14.87 -2.40
C HIS A 75 6.78 13.52 -2.09
N PHE A 76 7.14 12.97 -0.92
CA PHE A 76 6.60 11.70 -0.48
C PHE A 76 5.37 11.96 0.41
N ASP A 77 4.20 11.59 -0.07
CA ASP A 77 2.98 11.61 0.71
C ASP A 77 2.74 10.25 1.38
N PHE A 78 3.05 10.19 2.67
CA PHE A 78 2.85 8.98 3.47
C PHE A 78 1.36 8.63 3.66
N SER A 79 0.44 9.58 3.49
CA SER A 79 -0.99 9.32 3.68
C SER A 79 -1.55 8.39 2.60
N GLY A 80 -1.17 8.61 1.34
CA GLY A 80 -1.54 7.75 0.21
C GLY A 80 -0.91 6.35 0.30
N VAL A 81 0.35 6.28 0.74
CA VAL A 81 1.06 5.01 0.90
C VAL A 81 0.43 4.17 2.02
N ALA A 82 0.19 4.79 3.19
CA ALA A 82 -0.41 4.10 4.33
C ALA A 82 -1.88 3.73 4.08
N GLY A 83 -2.64 4.60 3.42
CA GLY A 83 -4.07 4.40 3.19
C GLY A 83 -4.42 3.40 2.08
N PHE A 84 -3.56 3.23 1.08
CA PHE A 84 -3.90 2.44 -0.11
C PHE A 84 -2.82 1.43 -0.51
N VAL A 85 -1.54 1.84 -0.55
CA VAL A 85 -0.47 0.94 -1.02
C VAL A 85 -0.23 -0.21 -0.05
N LEU A 86 -0.09 0.09 1.25
CA LEU A 86 0.16 -0.94 2.27
C LEU A 86 -1.01 -1.92 2.41
N PRO A 87 -2.29 -1.48 2.50
CA PRO A 87 -3.42 -2.42 2.62
C PRO A 87 -3.59 -3.30 1.38
N VAL A 88 -3.40 -2.76 0.16
CA VAL A 88 -3.48 -3.56 -1.07
C VAL A 88 -2.35 -4.58 -1.13
N PHE A 89 -1.12 -4.19 -0.78
CA PHE A 89 0.01 -5.11 -0.73
C PHE A 89 -0.21 -6.20 0.32
N GLN A 90 -0.71 -5.84 1.51
CA GLN A 90 -1.09 -6.78 2.55
C GLN A 90 -2.18 -7.76 2.08
N LEU A 91 -3.22 -7.26 1.40
CA LEU A 91 -4.27 -8.11 0.85
C LEU A 91 -3.73 -9.09 -0.19
N LEU A 92 -2.90 -8.62 -1.14
CA LEU A 92 -2.29 -9.47 -2.17
C LEU A 92 -1.39 -10.56 -1.57
N LEU A 93 -0.69 -10.27 -0.47
CA LEU A 93 0.13 -11.26 0.23
C LEU A 93 -0.70 -12.25 1.07
N LEU A 94 -1.76 -11.78 1.73
CA LEU A 94 -2.53 -12.60 2.66
C LEU A 94 -3.55 -13.52 1.96
N ILE A 95 -4.14 -13.10 0.85
CA ILE A 95 -5.08 -13.93 0.07
C ILE A 95 -4.51 -15.33 -0.26
N PRO A 96 -3.34 -15.48 -0.89
CA PRO A 96 -2.81 -16.81 -1.22
C PRO A 96 -2.52 -17.63 0.04
N ILE A 97 -2.09 -16.99 1.14
CA ILE A 97 -1.89 -17.65 2.43
C ILE A 97 -3.22 -18.20 2.96
N THR A 98 -4.31 -17.45 2.88
CA THR A 98 -5.64 -17.94 3.30
C THR A 98 -6.11 -19.14 2.47
N PHE A 99 -5.83 -19.16 1.17
CA PHE A 99 -6.15 -20.31 0.31
C PHE A 99 -5.28 -21.53 0.61
N LEU A 100 -4.00 -21.35 0.96
CA LEU A 100 -3.12 -22.43 1.41
C LEU A 100 -3.49 -22.97 2.80
N MET A 101 -3.95 -22.10 3.69
CA MET A 101 -4.43 -22.43 5.03
C MET A 101 -5.83 -23.04 5.04
N LEU A 102 -6.58 -22.94 3.93
CA LEU A 102 -7.79 -23.72 3.66
C LEU A 102 -7.46 -25.21 3.41
N ARG A 103 -6.61 -25.79 4.26
CA ARG A 103 -6.32 -27.21 4.26
C ARG A 103 -7.56 -27.92 4.80
N ARG A 104 -8.32 -28.53 3.89
CA ARG A 104 -9.43 -29.47 4.08
C ARG A 104 -9.75 -29.70 5.56
N LEU A 105 -10.71 -28.92 6.10
CA LEU A 105 -11.39 -29.26 7.35
C LEU A 105 -11.97 -30.66 7.16
N ARG A 106 -11.22 -31.66 7.62
CA ARG A 106 -11.70 -33.03 7.70
C ARG A 106 -12.59 -33.05 8.94
N THR A 107 -13.82 -32.57 8.77
CA THR A 107 -14.88 -32.76 9.76
C THR A 107 -15.22 -34.24 9.74
N PHE A 108 -14.45 -35.02 10.49
CA PHE A 108 -14.86 -36.37 10.80
C PHE A 108 -15.94 -36.27 11.86
N TRP A 109 -17.05 -36.96 11.61
CA TRP A 109 -18.01 -37.19 12.67
C TRP A 109 -17.32 -38.09 13.70
N GLU A 110 -17.11 -37.55 14.90
CA GLU A 110 -16.54 -38.29 16.01
C GLU A 110 -17.59 -38.32 17.12
N ASN A 111 -18.01 -39.52 17.50
CA ASN A 111 -18.98 -39.70 18.57
C ASN A 111 -18.26 -39.55 19.91
N GLN A 112 -18.26 -38.34 20.47
CA GLN A 112 -17.70 -38.05 21.79
C GLN A 112 -18.69 -38.37 22.93
N TYR A 113 -19.69 -39.21 22.70
CA TYR A 113 -20.61 -39.64 23.76
C TYR A 113 -19.84 -40.43 24.82
N GLN A 114 -19.59 -39.78 25.94
CA GLN A 114 -19.01 -40.40 27.13
C GLN A 114 -20.11 -40.51 28.19
N PHE A 115 -20.52 -41.75 28.49
CA PHE A 115 -21.43 -42.02 29.59
C PHE A 115 -20.66 -41.99 30.91
N SER A 116 -20.90 -40.96 31.73
CA SER A 116 -20.40 -40.89 33.11
C SER A 116 -21.49 -41.37 34.07
N LEU A 117 -21.17 -42.34 34.93
CA LEU A 117 -22.01 -42.76 36.06
C LEU A 117 -21.74 -41.88 37.29
N GLU A 118 -21.79 -40.56 37.10
CA GLU A 118 -21.72 -39.65 38.23
C GLU A 118 -23.07 -39.57 38.93
N ARG A 119 -23.05 -39.77 40.25
CA ARG A 119 -24.22 -39.51 41.11
C ARG A 119 -24.39 -38.00 41.24
N VAL A 120 -24.98 -37.37 40.23
CA VAL A 120 -25.31 -35.94 40.26
C VAL A 120 -26.62 -35.77 41.04
N LEU A 121 -26.58 -34.93 42.09
CA LEU A 121 -27.74 -34.63 42.95
C LEU A 121 -28.90 -33.94 42.21
N ILE A 122 -28.68 -33.51 40.96
CA ILE A 122 -29.57 -32.68 40.14
C ILE A 122 -29.94 -33.39 38.82
N ALA A 123 -30.03 -34.72 38.82
CA ALA A 123 -30.66 -35.39 37.68
C ALA A 123 -32.19 -35.19 37.79
N PRO A 124 -32.88 -34.66 36.76
CA PRO A 124 -34.33 -34.53 36.79
C PRO A 124 -34.98 -35.92 36.88
N PRO A 125 -36.13 -36.04 37.58
CA PRO A 125 -36.79 -37.31 37.80
C PRO A 125 -37.18 -37.94 36.46
N ARG A 126 -36.85 -39.22 36.31
CA ARG A 126 -37.25 -40.03 35.16
C ARG A 126 -38.59 -40.69 35.49
N ALA A 127 -39.55 -40.59 34.58
CA ALA A 127 -40.83 -41.30 34.62
C ALA A 127 -40.68 -42.75 34.16
#